data_AF-A0A823FKY8-F1
#
_entry.id   AF-A0A823FKY8-F1
#
_cell.length_a   1.000
_cell.length_b   1.000
_cell.length_c   1.000
_cell.angle_alpha   90.00
_cell.angle_beta   90.00
_cell.angle_gamma   90.00
#
_symmetry.space_group_name_H-M   'P 1'
#
loop_
_entity.id
_entity.type
_entity.pdbx_description
1 polymer ?
#
loop_
_entity_poly.entity_id
_entity_poly.type
_entity_poly.pdbx_seq_one_letter_code
_entity_poly.pdbx_strand_id
1 'polypeptide(L)'
;MNLKIYKYPLAIKDSQVITLPAESTVLSIKNQHEVPVLYAAVNTACEIEGYVNIECRGTGQMLNGKEVTEITETLLFQNGNLVLHFFAQKFPQVVRPQIKNFEEENE
;
A
#
# COMPACT_ATOMS: atom_id res chain seq x y z
N MET A 1 3.23 -18.05 12.23
CA MET A 1 2.62 -16.79 11.76
C MET A 1 1.13 -16.83 12.07
N ASN A 2 0.57 -15.76 12.64
CA ASN A 2 -0.86 -15.67 12.90
C ASN A 2 -1.49 -14.75 11.84
N LEU A 3 -1.92 -15.33 10.72
CA LEU A 3 -2.42 -14.57 9.57
C LEU A 3 -3.93 -14.41 9.63
N LYS A 4 -4.40 -13.18 9.43
CA LYS A 4 -5.82 -12.86 9.27
C LYS A 4 -6.02 -11.96 8.06
N ILE A 5 -7.13 -12.15 7.34
CA ILE A 5 -7.45 -11.27 6.21
C ILE A 5 -8.08 -9.99 6.75
N TYR A 6 -7.43 -8.86 6.48
CA TYR A 6 -7.95 -7.54 6.76
C TYR A 6 -8.25 -6.80 5.46
N LYS A 7 -9.13 -5.81 5.56
CA LYS A 7 -9.47 -4.91 4.46
C LYS A 7 -9.21 -3.47 4.85
N TYR A 8 -8.68 -2.71 3.92
CA TYR A 8 -8.29 -1.31 4.09
C TYR A 8 -8.95 -0.49 2.99
N PRO A 9 -9.96 0.33 3.29
CA PRO A 9 -10.54 1.25 2.32
C PRO A 9 -9.48 2.25 1.85
N LEU A 10 -9.49 2.52 0.54
CA LEU A 10 -8.58 3.46 -0.10
C LEU A 10 -9.34 4.71 -0.52
N ALA A 11 -8.71 5.86 -0.39
CA ALA A 11 -9.22 7.08 -1.01
C ALA A 11 -8.87 7.08 -2.51
N ILE A 12 -9.71 7.69 -3.34
CA ILE A 12 -9.34 7.97 -4.74
C ILE A 12 -8.42 9.18 -4.77
N LYS A 13 -7.11 8.94 -4.74
CA LYS A 13 -6.03 9.93 -4.77
C LYS A 13 -4.84 9.34 -5.51
N ASP A 14 -4.04 10.18 -6.15
CA ASP A 14 -2.88 9.77 -6.94
C ASP A 14 -1.89 8.90 -6.16
N SER A 15 -1.67 9.20 -4.88
CA SER A 15 -0.78 8.44 -3.99
C SER A 15 -1.34 8.42 -2.58
N GLN A 16 -1.17 7.29 -1.89
CA GLN A 16 -1.46 7.15 -0.47
C GLN A 16 -0.62 6.03 0.16
N VAL A 17 -0.62 5.97 1.48
CA VAL A 17 0.12 4.98 2.26
C VAL A 17 -0.85 4.23 3.16
N ILE A 18 -0.70 2.91 3.23
CA ILE A 18 -1.37 2.06 4.21
C ILE A 18 -0.34 1.48 5.16
N THR A 19 -0.52 1.69 6.45
CA THR A 19 0.29 1.07 7.52
C THR A 19 -0.31 -0.27 7.89
N LEU A 20 0.53 -1.29 7.94
CA LEU A 20 0.18 -2.65 8.36
C LEU A 20 1.44 -3.35 8.89
N PRO A 21 1.32 -4.42 9.69
CA PRO A 21 2.48 -5.14 10.21
C PRO A 21 3.45 -5.57 9.11
N ALA A 22 4.76 -5.41 9.34
CA ALA A 22 5.80 -5.56 8.33
C ALA A 22 5.83 -6.95 7.68
N GLU A 23 5.48 -7.99 8.44
CA GLU A 23 5.40 -9.37 7.95
C GLU A 23 4.04 -9.74 7.33
N SER A 24 3.27 -8.74 6.90
CA SER A 24 2.02 -8.94 6.17
C SER A 24 2.27 -9.11 4.67
N THR A 25 1.23 -9.53 3.93
CA THR A 25 1.27 -9.63 2.48
C THR A 25 0.02 -9.01 1.87
N VAL A 26 0.20 -8.08 0.94
CA VAL A 26 -0.89 -7.54 0.13
C VAL A 26 -1.37 -8.63 -0.83
N LEU A 27 -2.69 -8.85 -0.86
CA LEU A 27 -3.31 -9.90 -1.65
C LEU A 27 -3.86 -9.35 -2.97
N SER A 28 -4.64 -8.28 -2.88
CA SER A 28 -5.26 -7.64 -4.04
C SER A 28 -5.84 -6.27 -3.67
N ILE A 29 -6.20 -5.50 -4.67
CA ILE A 29 -7.02 -4.29 -4.55
C ILE A 29 -8.28 -4.54 -5.39
N LYS A 30 -9.46 -4.28 -4.83
CA LYS A 30 -10.75 -4.50 -5.50
C LYS A 30 -11.68 -3.31 -5.32
N ASN A 31 -12.58 -3.09 -6.29
CA ASN A 31 -13.72 -2.20 -6.08
C ASN A 31 -14.79 -2.98 -5.30
N GLN A 32 -15.20 -2.44 -4.15
CA GLN A 32 -16.34 -2.91 -3.39
C GLN A 32 -17.34 -1.75 -3.23
N HIS A 33 -18.41 -1.78 -4.02
CA HIS A 33 -19.49 -0.78 -4.00
C HIS A 33 -18.99 0.66 -4.16
N GLU A 34 -18.19 0.91 -5.21
CA GLU A 34 -17.60 2.21 -5.54
C GLU A 34 -16.51 2.68 -4.57
N VAL A 35 -16.02 1.78 -3.71
CA VAL A 35 -14.90 2.04 -2.82
C VAL A 35 -13.75 1.10 -3.19
N PRO A 36 -12.56 1.62 -3.58
CA PRO A 36 -11.38 0.78 -3.71
C PRO A 36 -10.97 0.28 -2.32
N VAL A 37 -10.67 -1.01 -2.22
CA VAL A 37 -10.30 -1.68 -0.97
C VAL A 37 -9.09 -2.56 -1.22
N LEU A 38 -8.05 -2.38 -0.39
CA LEU A 38 -6.91 -3.28 -0.33
C LEU A 38 -7.21 -4.44 0.64
N TYR A 39 -7.00 -5.66 0.18
CA TYR A 39 -7.03 -6.86 1.02
C TYR A 39 -5.60 -7.32 1.32
N ALA A 40 -5.34 -7.67 2.58
CA ALA A 40 -4.04 -8.17 3.00
C ALA A 40 -4.18 -9.37 3.95
N ALA A 41 -3.26 -10.32 3.84
CA ALA A 41 -3.01 -11.32 4.88
C ALA A 41 -2.09 -10.68 5.92
N VAL A 42 -2.66 -10.28 7.05
CA VAL A 42 -1.97 -9.54 8.11
C VAL A 42 -1.43 -10.50 9.16
N ASN A 43 -0.12 -10.44 9.41
CA ASN A 43 0.49 -11.16 10.53
C ASN A 43 0.22 -10.42 11.84
N THR A 44 -0.83 -10.81 12.56
CA THR A 44 -1.28 -10.12 13.78
C THR A 44 -0.36 -10.35 14.98
N ALA A 45 0.66 -11.19 14.85
CA ALA A 45 1.69 -11.38 15.87
C ALA A 45 2.94 -10.50 15.62
N CYS A 46 3.02 -9.80 14.48
CA CYS A 46 4.13 -8.90 14.16
C CYS A 46 3.86 -7.52 14.75
N GLU A 47 4.75 -7.05 15.62
CA GLU A 47 4.68 -5.72 16.25
C GLU A 47 5.40 -4.63 15.45
N ILE A 48 6.20 -5.02 14.46
CA ILE A 48 6.95 -4.07 13.62
C ILE A 48 5.97 -3.48 12.60
N GLU A 49 5.85 -2.15 12.59
CA GLU A 49 5.08 -1.46 11.57
C GLU A 49 5.81 -1.45 10.23
N GLY A 50 5.07 -1.76 9.19
CA GLY A 50 5.46 -1.53 7.81
C GLY A 50 4.46 -0.62 7.11
N TYR A 51 4.83 -0.18 5.91
CA TYR A 51 3.97 0.63 5.07
C TYR A 51 3.97 0.10 3.64
N VAL A 52 2.82 0.26 2.97
CA VAL A 52 2.67 0.00 1.54
C VAL A 52 2.28 1.31 0.87
N ASN A 53 3.09 1.74 -0.09
CA ASN A 53 2.73 2.83 -1.00
C ASN A 53 1.75 2.30 -2.05
N ILE A 54 0.68 3.06 -2.28
CA ILE A 54 -0.34 2.76 -3.27
C ILE A 54 -0.42 3.95 -4.21
N GLU A 55 -0.11 3.72 -5.47
CA GLU A 55 -0.24 4.70 -6.53
C GLU A 55 -1.48 4.42 -7.36
N CYS A 56 -2.20 5.46 -7.75
CA CYS A 56 -3.42 5.39 -8.56
C CYS A 56 -3.28 6.28 -9.78
N ARG A 57 -3.59 5.77 -10.97
CA ARG A 57 -3.59 6.53 -12.23
C ARG A 57 -4.86 6.28 -13.00
N GLY A 58 -5.45 7.34 -13.54
CA GLY A 58 -6.54 7.23 -14.50
C GLY A 58 -6.03 6.80 -15.88
N THR A 59 -6.91 6.21 -16.70
CA THR A 59 -6.59 5.91 -18.10
C THR A 59 -6.15 7.17 -18.84
N GLY A 60 -5.00 7.10 -19.53
CA GLY A 60 -4.42 8.21 -20.27
C GLY A 60 -3.50 9.13 -19.45
N GLN A 61 -3.39 8.94 -18.14
CA GLN A 61 -2.41 9.65 -17.31
C GLN A 61 -1.01 9.06 -17.48
N MET A 62 0.01 9.91 -17.32
CA MET A 62 1.42 9.49 -17.36
C MET A 62 1.80 8.71 -16.10
N LEU A 63 2.64 7.69 -16.27
CA LEU A 63 3.38 7.07 -15.17
C LEU A 63 4.54 7.99 -14.79
N ASN A 64 4.82 8.13 -13.49
CA ASN A 64 5.88 9.01 -12.99
C ASN A 64 7.12 8.27 -12.49
N GLY A 65 7.16 6.94 -12.66
CA GLY A 65 8.28 6.09 -12.28
C GLY A 65 8.32 5.77 -10.78
N LYS A 66 7.32 6.22 -10.00
CA LYS A 66 7.16 5.86 -8.59
C LYS A 66 6.25 4.64 -8.41
N GLU A 67 5.55 4.23 -9.45
CA GLU A 67 4.65 3.09 -9.42
C GLU A 67 5.44 1.78 -9.18
N VAL A 68 5.17 1.11 -8.06
CA VAL A 68 5.71 -0.23 -7.78
C VAL A 68 4.71 -1.27 -8.26
N THR A 69 5.13 -2.17 -9.15
CA THR A 69 4.22 -2.92 -10.03
C THR A 69 3.97 -4.38 -9.62
N GLU A 70 4.38 -4.80 -8.42
CA GLU A 70 4.19 -6.19 -7.96
C GLU A 70 2.71 -6.57 -7.85
N ILE A 71 1.87 -5.60 -7.47
CA ILE A 71 0.42 -5.67 -7.57
C ILE A 71 -0.02 -4.57 -8.53
N THR A 72 -0.69 -4.96 -9.62
CA THR A 72 -1.30 -4.04 -10.59
C THR A 72 -2.75 -4.46 -10.80
N GLU A 73 -3.69 -3.62 -10.38
CA GLU A 73 -5.13 -3.90 -10.45
C GLU A 73 -5.84 -2.78 -11.22
N THR A 74 -6.70 -3.15 -12.17
CA THR A 74 -7.54 -2.19 -12.90
C THR A 74 -8.95 -2.28 -12.37
N LEU A 75 -9.46 -1.18 -11.84
CA LEU A 75 -10.77 -1.10 -11.24
C LEU A 75 -11.67 -0.18 -12.05
N LEU A 76 -12.89 -0.66 -12.28
CA LEU A 76 -13.96 0.09 -12.94
C LEU A 76 -14.85 0.70 -11.86
N PHE A 77 -15.17 1.98 -12.00
CA PHE A 77 -16.06 2.77 -11.16
C PHE A 77 -17.16 3.40 -12.01
N GLN A 78 -18.20 3.90 -11.36
CA GLN A 78 -19.33 4.59 -11.97
C GLN A 78 -19.93 3.77 -13.12
N ASN A 79 -20.19 2.48 -12.87
CA ASN A 79 -20.64 1.52 -13.87
C ASN A 79 -19.72 1.40 -15.11
N GLY A 80 -18.42 1.56 -14.92
CA GLY A 80 -17.41 1.42 -15.97
C GLY A 80 -17.04 2.72 -16.69
N ASN A 81 -17.67 3.84 -16.34
CA ASN A 81 -17.34 5.15 -16.93
C ASN A 81 -16.00 5.71 -16.44
N LEU A 82 -15.52 5.25 -15.28
CA LEU A 82 -14.24 5.65 -14.73
C LEU A 82 -13.36 4.40 -14.54
N VAL A 83 -12.17 4.43 -15.14
CA VAL A 83 -11.18 3.35 -15.03
C VAL A 83 -9.95 3.89 -14.32
N LEU A 84 -9.58 3.23 -13.22
CA LEU A 84 -8.42 3.58 -12.41
C LEU A 84 -7.51 2.36 -12.26
N HIS A 85 -6.21 2.59 -12.38
CA HIS A 85 -5.17 1.59 -12.25
C HIS A 85 -4.43 1.82 -10.93
N PHE A 86 -4.39 0.80 -10.09
CA PHE A 86 -3.73 0.83 -8.78
C PHE A 86 -2.46 -0.01 -8.83
N PHE A 87 -1.39 0.55 -8.29
CA PHE A 87 -0.06 -0.06 -8.20
C PHE A 87 0.37 -0.12 -6.74
N ALA A 88 0.83 -1.26 -6.28
CA ALA A 88 1.30 -1.44 -4.92
C ALA A 88 2.43 -2.48 -4.83
N GLN A 89 3.20 -2.36 -3.75
CA GLN A 89 4.12 -3.41 -3.31
C GLN A 89 3.36 -4.60 -2.74
N LYS A 90 3.87 -5.80 -2.95
CA LYS A 90 3.32 -7.02 -2.37
C LYS A 90 3.63 -7.12 -0.87
N PHE A 91 4.79 -6.62 -0.46
CA PHE A 91 5.26 -6.69 0.92
C PHE A 91 5.46 -5.29 1.53
N PRO A 92 5.02 -5.04 2.77
CA PRO A 92 5.25 -3.78 3.45
C PRO A 92 6.75 -3.49 3.61
N GLN A 93 7.11 -2.22 3.45
CA GLN A 93 8.45 -1.72 3.75
C GLN A 93 8.53 -1.39 5.23
N VAL A 94 9.59 -1.84 5.90
CA VAL A 94 9.79 -1.58 7.34
C VAL A 94 10.10 -0.11 7.57
N VAL A 95 9.42 0.50 8.55
CA VAL A 95 9.84 1.81 9.08
C VAL A 95 11.11 1.58 9.90
N ARG A 96 12.28 1.85 9.32
CA ARG A 96 13.51 1.82 10.12
C ARG A 96 13.50 3.02 11.07
N PRO A 97 13.68 2.84 12.38
CA PRO A 97 13.91 3.96 13.28
C PRO A 97 15.19 4.69 12.82
N GLN A 98 15.11 6.02 12.67
CA GLN A 98 16.30 6.84 12.48
C GLN A 98 17.19 6.66 13.71
N ILE A 99 18.34 6.01 13.54
CA ILE A 99 19.39 6.02 14.56
C ILE A 99 19.84 7.48 14.64
N LYS A 100 19.48 8.19 15.71
CA LYS A 100 20.16 9.44 16.08
C LYS A 100 21.58 9.04 16.43
N ASN A 101 22.52 9.36 15.55
CA ASN A 101 23.93 9.34 15.92
C ASN A 101 24.10 10.37 17.04
N PHE A 102 24.38 9.90 18.26
CA PHE A 102 24.95 10.77 19.26
C PHE A 102 26.37 11.06 18.81
N GLU A 103 26.66 12.32 18.50
CA GLU A 103 28.03 12.79 18.35
C GLU A 103 28.70 12.65 19.72
N GLU A 104 29.64 11.71 19.83
CA GLU A 104 30.65 11.76 20.90
C GLU A 104 31.60 12.90 20.53
N GLU A 105 31.34 14.09 21.07
CA GLU A 105 32.39 15.08 21.32
C GLU A 105 33.38 14.45 22.30
N ASN A 106 34.51 13.94 21.78
CA ASN A 106 35.69 13.72 22.59
C ASN A 106 36.62 14.91 22.43
N GLU A 107 36.91 15.51 23.58
CA GLU A 107 37.87 16.57 23.95
C GLU A 107 39.15 16.69 23.10
#